data_AF-A0A0B6YHM4-F1
#
_entry.id   AF-A0A0B6YHM4-F1
#
_cell.length_a   1.000
_cell.length_b   1.000
_cell.length_c   1.000
_cell.angle_alpha   90.00
_cell.angle_beta   90.00
_cell.angle_gamma   90.00
#
_symmetry.space_group_name_H-M   'P 1'
#
loop_
_entity.id
_entity.type
_entity.pdbx_description
1 polymer ?
#
loop_
_entity_poly.entity_id
_entity_poly.type
_entity_poly.pdbx_seq_one_letter_code
_entity_poly.pdbx_strand_id
1 'polypeptide(L)'
;YFNESRCAFLDCSLLTSEAIAVYRTETTWTEFMRPWLVCALNEDCIAPKYSKYSGCIEVRHPRTTGCHRFDMSALSIILNRGVQYTVDSEQMMSFRLT
;
A
#
# COMPACT_ATOMS: atom_id res chain seq x y z
N TYR A 1 0.28 12.24 -4.08
CA TYR A 1 -1.14 11.94 -3.81
C TYR A 1 -1.45 11.87 -2.31
N PHE A 2 -0.94 10.90 -1.56
CA PHE A 2 -1.26 10.76 -0.11
C PHE A 2 -0.49 11.68 0.85
N ASN A 3 0.57 12.35 0.37
CA ASN A 3 1.41 13.28 1.14
C ASN A 3 2.00 12.67 2.44
N GLU A 4 2.34 11.38 2.41
CA GLU A 4 2.89 10.67 3.57
C GLU A 4 4.37 10.99 3.80
N SER A 5 4.79 10.97 5.06
CA SER A 5 6.21 11.03 5.40
C SER A 5 6.91 9.70 5.08
N ARG A 6 8.16 9.77 4.64
CA ARG A 6 8.99 8.59 4.42
C ARG A 6 9.08 7.77 5.71
N CYS A 7 8.97 6.44 5.60
CA CYS A 7 9.01 5.50 6.72
C CYS A 7 7.90 5.67 7.78
N ALA A 8 6.77 6.31 7.42
CA ALA A 8 5.58 6.36 8.28
C ALA A 8 5.00 4.97 8.59
N PHE A 9 5.21 4.00 7.69
CA PHE A 9 4.68 2.65 7.78
C PHE A 9 5.81 1.62 7.83
N LEU A 10 5.55 0.49 8.50
CA LEU A 10 6.48 -0.65 8.57
C LEU A 10 6.73 -1.24 7.18
N ASP A 11 7.91 -1.84 7.01
CA ASP A 11 8.36 -2.43 5.75
C ASP A 11 7.32 -3.45 5.25
N CYS A 12 6.69 -3.14 4.12
CA CYS A 12 5.48 -3.81 3.65
C CYS A 12 5.77 -5.09 2.84
N SER A 13 6.84 -5.81 3.17
CA SER A 13 7.07 -7.15 2.63
C SER A 13 5.98 -8.16 3.03
N LEU A 14 5.07 -7.77 3.93
CA LEU A 14 3.98 -8.59 4.46
C LEU A 14 2.68 -8.48 3.63
N LEU A 15 2.56 -7.47 2.75
CA LEU A 15 1.38 -7.26 1.92
C LEU A 15 1.74 -7.38 0.44
N THR A 16 1.22 -8.42 -0.22
CA THR A 16 1.29 -8.59 -1.68
C THR A 16 -0.07 -8.30 -2.31
N SER A 17 -0.05 -7.60 -3.44
CA SER A 17 -1.24 -7.37 -4.27
C SER A 17 -1.42 -8.43 -5.37
N GLU A 18 -0.73 -9.57 -5.29
CA GLU A 18 -0.86 -10.66 -6.26
C GLU A 18 -2.27 -11.23 -6.32
N ALA A 19 -2.95 -11.30 -5.18
CA ALA A 19 -4.35 -11.69 -5.09
C ALA A 19 -5.07 -10.89 -3.99
N ILE A 20 -6.14 -10.20 -4.35
CA ILE A 20 -7.01 -9.48 -3.42
C ILE A 20 -8.46 -9.82 -3.77
N ALA A 21 -9.23 -10.22 -2.75
CA ALA A 21 -10.67 -10.40 -2.86
C ALA A 21 -11.36 -9.25 -2.12
N VAL A 22 -12.22 -8.51 -2.82
CA VAL A 22 -12.97 -7.39 -2.26
C VAL A 22 -14.45 -7.61 -2.52
N TYR A 23 -15.26 -7.55 -1.46
CA TYR A 23 -16.72 -7.54 -1.60
C TYR A 23 -17.20 -6.12 -1.88
N ARG A 24 -18.02 -5.91 -2.92
CA ARG A 24 -18.48 -4.58 -3.30
C ARG A 24 -19.52 -4.04 -2.31
N THR A 25 -19.11 -3.07 -1.52
CA THR A 25 -19.95 -2.15 -0.75
C THR A 25 -19.58 -0.70 -1.08
N GLU A 26 -20.44 0.27 -0.74
CA GLU A 26 -20.09 1.69 -0.86
C GLU A 26 -18.80 2.01 -0.10
N THR A 27 -18.65 1.51 1.12
CA THR A 27 -17.43 1.70 1.93
C THR A 27 -16.18 1.14 1.25
N THR A 28 -16.22 -0.09 0.74
CA THR A 28 -15.07 -0.67 0.03
C THR A 28 -14.76 0.06 -1.27
N TRP A 29 -15.76 0.69 -1.89
CA TRP A 29 -15.56 1.46 -3.09
C TRP A 29 -14.92 2.82 -2.76
N THR A 30 -15.47 3.56 -1.81
CA THR A 30 -15.04 4.93 -1.47
C THR A 30 -13.71 4.96 -0.73
N GLU A 31 -13.52 4.07 0.24
CA GLU A 31 -12.37 4.09 1.15
C GLU A 31 -11.19 3.25 0.65
N PHE A 32 -11.45 2.24 -0.19
CA PHE A 32 -10.42 1.30 -0.64
C PHE A 32 -10.20 1.32 -2.16
N MET A 33 -11.17 0.84 -2.96
CA MET A 33 -10.96 0.62 -4.39
C MET A 33 -10.72 1.92 -5.16
N ARG A 34 -11.51 2.97 -4.90
CA ARG A 34 -11.40 4.25 -5.61
C ARG A 34 -10.06 4.95 -5.37
N PRO A 35 -9.58 5.18 -4.14
CA PRO A 35 -8.29 5.83 -3.93
C PRO A 35 -7.13 4.98 -4.46
N TRP A 36 -7.24 3.65 -4.39
CA TRP A 36 -6.23 2.76 -4.95
C TRP A 36 -6.17 2.85 -6.47
N LEU A 37 -7.32 2.85 -7.15
CA LEU A 37 -7.43 3.00 -8.60
C LEU A 37 -6.92 4.37 -9.07
N VAL A 38 -7.26 5.44 -8.37
CA VAL A 38 -6.76 6.80 -8.67
C VAL A 38 -5.24 6.86 -8.61
N CYS A 39 -4.62 6.18 -7.64
CA CYS A 39 -3.17 6.07 -7.58
C CYS A 39 -2.60 5.18 -8.70
N ALA A 40 -3.19 4.01 -8.94
CA ALA A 40 -2.72 3.07 -9.96
C ALA A 40 -2.74 3.66 -11.38
N LEU A 41 -3.66 4.60 -11.64
CA LEU A 41 -3.79 5.33 -12.91
C LEU A 41 -3.01 6.65 -12.95
N ASN A 42 -2.19 6.94 -11.94
CA ASN A 42 -1.39 8.16 -11.86
C ASN A 42 0.11 7.81 -11.81
N GLU A 43 0.86 8.23 -12.84
CA GLU A 43 2.30 7.97 -12.96
C GLU A 43 3.11 8.47 -11.75
N ASP A 44 2.81 9.68 -11.26
CA ASP A 44 3.48 10.24 -10.07
C ASP A 44 3.19 9.43 -8.79
N CYS A 45 2.18 8.56 -8.82
CA CYS A 45 1.85 7.67 -7.72
C CYS A 45 2.46 6.27 -7.89
N ILE A 46 2.35 5.65 -9.07
CA ILE A 46 2.85 4.28 -9.32
C ILE A 46 4.35 4.22 -9.65
N ALA A 47 4.91 5.32 -10.16
CA ALA A 47 6.31 5.45 -10.58
C ALA A 47 6.82 6.90 -10.39
N PRO A 48 6.84 7.42 -9.15
CA PRO A 48 7.29 8.79 -8.88
C PRO A 48 8.71 9.01 -9.40
N LYS A 49 9.04 10.26 -9.72
CA LYS A 49 10.38 10.65 -10.17
C LYS A 49 11.49 10.01 -9.31
N TYR A 50 12.47 9.37 -9.98
CA TYR A 50 13.57 8.62 -9.38
C TYR A 50 13.22 7.23 -8.82
N SER A 51 11.99 6.75 -8.99
CA SER A 51 11.65 5.35 -8.77
C SER A 51 12.44 4.45 -9.71
N LYS A 52 12.87 3.29 -9.21
CA LYS A 52 13.39 2.20 -10.01
C LYS A 52 12.56 0.94 -9.71
N TYR A 53 12.62 -0.03 -10.60
CA TYR A 53 12.00 -1.35 -10.38
C TYR A 53 13.03 -2.43 -10.07
N SER A 54 14.28 -2.24 -10.50
CA SER A 54 15.38 -3.19 -10.32
C SER A 54 16.72 -2.48 -10.06
N GLY A 55 17.72 -3.26 -9.63
CA GLY A 55 19.09 -2.75 -9.40
C GLY A 55 19.25 -1.96 -8.09
N CYS A 56 18.38 -2.19 -7.11
CA CYS A 56 18.49 -1.54 -5.81
C CYS A 56 19.33 -2.38 -4.87
N ILE A 57 20.36 -1.74 -4.31
CA ILE A 57 21.26 -2.34 -3.34
C ILE A 57 20.76 -1.94 -1.95
N GLU A 58 19.86 -2.74 -1.39
CA GLU A 58 19.22 -2.46 -0.10
C GLU A 58 19.99 -3.13 1.04
N VAL A 59 21.16 -2.58 1.39
CA VAL A 59 22.00 -3.10 2.49
C VAL A 59 21.53 -2.60 3.87
N ARG A 60 20.70 -1.55 3.93
CA ARG A 60 20.29 -0.90 5.19
C ARG A 60 18.78 -0.75 5.28
N HIS A 61 18.25 -1.06 6.47
CA HIS A 61 16.86 -0.83 6.84
C HIS A 61 16.70 0.56 7.49
N PRO A 62 15.57 1.26 7.28
CA PRO A 62 14.48 0.87 6.37
C PRO A 62 14.90 1.05 4.91
N ARG A 63 14.32 0.24 4.01
CA ARG A 63 14.51 0.34 2.56
C ARG A 63 14.06 1.72 2.10
N THR A 64 14.99 2.64 1.95
CA THR A 64 14.71 4.06 1.65
C THR A 64 14.92 4.41 0.19
N THR A 65 15.53 3.51 -0.58
CA THR A 65 15.96 3.77 -1.95
C THR A 65 15.73 2.57 -2.86
N GLY A 66 14.56 2.56 -3.48
CA GLY A 66 14.56 2.70 -4.93
C GLY A 66 13.81 1.64 -5.71
N CYS A 67 13.56 0.44 -5.19
CA CYS A 67 12.88 -0.63 -5.93
C CYS A 67 11.59 -0.99 -5.21
N HIS A 68 10.55 -0.21 -5.50
CA HIS A 68 9.25 -0.43 -4.90
C HIS A 68 8.19 -0.47 -5.97
N ARG A 69 7.23 -1.38 -5.77
CA ARG A 69 5.93 -1.32 -6.41
C ARG A 69 5.10 -0.28 -5.67
N PHE A 70 5.06 0.96 -6.17
CA PHE A 70 4.43 2.07 -5.45
C PHE A 70 2.90 1.93 -5.38
N ASP A 71 2.30 1.12 -6.25
CA ASP A 71 0.91 0.68 -6.12
C ASP A 71 0.69 -0.18 -4.86
N MET A 72 1.66 -1.01 -4.47
CA MET A 72 1.62 -1.73 -3.19
C MET A 72 1.88 -0.78 -2.00
N SER A 73 2.74 0.22 -2.14
CA SER A 73 2.92 1.25 -1.11
C SER A 73 1.65 2.09 -0.90
N ALA A 74 0.94 2.41 -1.98
CA ALA A 74 -0.37 3.05 -1.90
C ALA A 74 -1.39 2.15 -1.20
N LEU A 75 -1.42 0.87 -1.55
CA LEU A 75 -2.29 -0.12 -0.93
C LEU A 75 -2.08 -0.19 0.59
N SER A 76 -0.84 -0.20 1.07
CA SER A 76 -0.57 -0.27 2.52
C SER A 76 -1.02 0.97 3.29
N ILE A 77 -0.86 2.16 2.71
CA ILE A 77 -1.37 3.42 3.28
C ILE A 77 -2.90 3.37 3.38
N ILE A 78 -3.56 2.95 2.29
CA ILE A 78 -5.03 2.84 2.21
C ILE A 78 -5.53 1.84 3.25
N LEU A 79 -4.90 0.67 3.35
CA LEU A 79 -5.30 -0.36 4.31
C LEU A 79 -5.09 0.10 5.76
N ASN A 80 -3.98 0.77 6.04
CA ASN A 80 -3.73 1.29 7.38
C ASN A 80 -4.74 2.38 7.77
N ARG A 81 -5.07 3.31 6.86
CA ARG A 81 -5.99 4.41 7.16
C ARG A 81 -7.47 4.03 7.10
N GLY A 82 -7.86 3.31 6.06
CA GLY A 82 -9.26 2.99 5.76
C GLY A 82 -9.78 1.77 6.51
N VAL A 83 -8.92 0.80 6.84
CA VAL A 83 -9.33 -0.42 7.55
C VAL A 83 -8.56 -0.66 8.86
N GLN A 84 -7.74 0.30 9.30
CA GLN A 84 -6.93 0.19 10.54
C GLN A 84 -6.12 -1.10 10.60
N TYR A 85 -5.58 -1.53 9.47
CA TYR A 85 -4.76 -2.73 9.42
C TYR A 85 -3.45 -2.49 10.19
N THR A 86 -3.37 -3.05 11.40
CA THR A 86 -2.16 -3.13 12.22
C THR A 86 -1.60 -4.54 12.12
N VAL A 87 -0.36 -4.68 11.66
CA VAL A 87 0.33 -5.97 11.59
C VAL A 87 0.88 -6.32 12.98
N ASP A 88 0.00 -6.52 13.94
CA ASP A 88 0.33 -7.13 15.22
C ASP A 88 -0.17 -8.57 15.20
N SER A 89 0.78 -9.50 14.94
CA SER A 89 0.68 -10.97 15.08
C SER A 89 -0.53 -11.70 14.45
N GLU A 90 -0.28 -12.44 13.36
CA GLU A 90 -0.95 -13.68 12.91
C GLU A 90 -2.47 -13.89 13.12
N GLN A 91 -3.27 -12.83 13.21
CA GLN A 91 -4.72 -12.97 13.09
C GLN A 91 -5.16 -12.47 11.73
N MET A 92 -5.63 -13.42 10.91
CA MET A 92 -6.45 -13.13 9.74
C MET A 92 -7.71 -12.41 10.23
N MET A 93 -7.66 -11.08 10.29
CA MET A 93 -8.78 -10.27 10.74
C MET A 93 -9.87 -10.30 9.68
N SER A 94 -10.95 -11.00 9.99
CA SER A 94 -12.22 -10.93 9.25
C SER A 94 -12.92 -9.64 9.67
N PHE A 95 -12.96 -8.67 8.76
CA PHE A 95 -13.71 -7.44 8.99
C PHE A 95 -15.21 -7.72 8.87
N ARG A 96 -15.94 -7.60 9.99
CA ARG A 96 -17.39 -7.38 9.95
C ARG A 96 -17.63 -5.89 9.71
N LEU A 97 -18.01 -5.57 8.48
CA LEU A 97 -18.57 -4.26 8.14
C LEU A 97 -19.93 -4.16 8.85
N THR A 98 -20.05 -3.20 9.77
CA THR A 98 -21.34 -2.85 10.41
C THR A 98 -22.13 -1.91 9.53
#